data_AF-A0A542GJX5-F1
#
_entry.id   AF-A0A542GJX5-F1
#
_cell.length_a   1.000
_cell.length_b   1.000
_cell.length_c   1.000
_cell.angle_alpha   90.00
_cell.angle_beta   90.00
_cell.angle_gamma   90.00
#
_symmetry.space_group_name_H-M   'P 1'
#
loop_
_entity.id
_entity.type
_entity.pdbx_description
1 polymer ?
#
loop_
_entity_poly.entity_id
_entity_poly.type
_entity_poly.pdbx_seq_one_letter_code
_entity_poly.pdbx_strand_id
1 'polypeptide(L)'
;MLDTPDSAPAAKITVRPATFGARPTARPALVALAALAFLTGCSGGVGASVSTAVQDSSSAVATARIALRQDMDGKLTQAATDTSLEDALKEVEASRSSVLKLSPATQEERVAQKQALDVLDQCAAGFATARAALAGNDGGSPSLSDGDKALADAQDALKQLEGTVGPQ
;
A
#
# COMPACT_ATOMS: atom_id res chain seq x y z
N MET A 1 36.28 10.60 -64.62
CA MET A 1 36.52 11.85 -63.86
C MET A 1 36.59 11.45 -62.40
N LEU A 2 37.64 11.60 -61.61
CA LEU A 2 39.05 11.99 -61.71
C LEU A 2 39.65 11.36 -60.43
N ASP A 3 40.54 10.39 -60.51
CA ASP A 3 42.00 10.52 -60.28
C ASP A 3 42.45 11.12 -58.93
N THR A 4 43.32 10.33 -58.28
CA THR A 4 44.02 10.43 -56.99
C THR A 4 45.01 11.62 -56.90
N PRO A 5 45.60 11.97 -55.72
CA PRO A 5 46.84 11.33 -55.21
C PRO A 5 46.87 11.20 -53.66
N ASP A 6 47.40 10.14 -53.04
CA ASP A 6 48.79 9.67 -52.86
C ASP A 6 49.69 10.56 -51.98
N SER A 7 50.11 10.05 -50.82
CA SER A 7 51.45 10.22 -50.18
C SER A 7 51.51 9.63 -48.75
N ALA A 8 52.32 8.58 -48.59
CA ALA A 8 52.86 8.04 -47.32
C ALA A 8 54.12 8.84 -46.88
N PRO A 9 54.91 8.52 -45.79
CA PRO A 9 55.64 7.25 -45.65
C PRO A 9 56.02 6.75 -44.22
N ALA A 10 56.66 5.57 -44.21
CA ALA A 10 57.78 5.12 -43.35
C ALA A 10 57.55 4.33 -42.03
N ALA A 11 57.46 3.00 -42.19
CA ALA A 11 58.30 1.94 -41.62
C ALA A 11 58.97 2.08 -40.22
N LYS A 12 58.83 1.01 -39.40
CA LYS A 12 59.90 0.20 -38.75
C LYS A 12 59.24 -0.95 -37.96
N ILE A 13 59.32 -2.21 -38.43
CA ILE A 13 60.26 -3.27 -37.96
C ILE A 13 60.41 -3.26 -36.44
N THR A 14 60.01 -4.28 -35.67
CA THR A 14 60.85 -5.47 -35.41
C THR A 14 60.04 -6.61 -34.77
N VAL A 15 60.27 -7.83 -35.24
CA VAL A 15 59.83 -9.11 -34.65
C VAL A 15 60.82 -9.52 -33.56
N ARG A 16 60.35 -9.92 -32.35
CA ARG A 16 60.65 -11.23 -31.71
C ARG A 16 60.16 -11.34 -30.25
N PRO A 17 59.94 -12.58 -29.75
CA PRO A 17 59.09 -12.90 -28.62
C PRO A 17 59.86 -13.03 -27.30
N ALA A 18 59.14 -13.03 -26.18
CA ALA A 18 59.61 -13.64 -24.94
C ALA A 18 58.41 -14.14 -24.10
N THR A 19 58.25 -15.46 -24.11
CA THR A 19 57.52 -16.27 -23.12
C THR A 19 58.17 -16.16 -21.74
N PHE A 20 57.40 -15.81 -20.72
CA PHE A 20 57.57 -16.15 -19.29
C PHE A 20 56.23 -15.79 -18.63
N GLY A 21 55.56 -16.55 -17.78
CA GLY A 21 55.78 -17.81 -17.12
C GLY A 21 54.54 -18.06 -16.24
N ALA A 22 54.25 -19.34 -16.03
CA ALA A 22 53.27 -19.99 -15.13
C ALA A 22 52.34 -19.15 -14.22
N ARG A 23 51.06 -19.56 -14.26
CA ARG A 23 50.01 -19.34 -13.24
C ARG A 23 50.50 -19.63 -11.81
N PRO A 24 49.87 -18.96 -10.83
CA PRO A 24 49.32 -19.67 -9.67
C PRO A 24 47.80 -19.60 -9.68
N THR A 25 47.20 -20.78 -9.60
CA THR A 25 45.84 -21.02 -9.14
C THR A 25 45.65 -20.48 -7.72
N ALA A 26 44.73 -19.55 -7.54
CA ALA A 26 44.08 -19.32 -6.25
C ALA A 26 42.72 -18.64 -6.46
N ARG A 27 41.66 -19.44 -6.47
CA ARG A 27 40.33 -18.99 -6.04
C ARG A 27 40.20 -19.37 -4.56
N PRO A 28 39.90 -18.38 -3.71
CA PRO A 28 38.70 -18.48 -2.88
C PRO A 28 37.86 -17.23 -3.15
N ALA A 29 36.70 -17.28 -3.80
CA ALA A 29 35.46 -17.81 -3.23
C ALA A 29 35.37 -17.51 -1.73
N LEU A 30 34.87 -16.32 -1.35
CA LEU A 30 34.19 -15.97 -0.08
C LEU A 30 34.31 -14.47 0.27
N VAL A 31 33.99 -13.56 -0.66
CA VAL A 31 33.67 -12.15 -0.29
C VAL A 31 32.41 -11.67 -1.02
N ALA A 32 31.48 -12.59 -1.31
CA ALA A 32 30.20 -12.28 -1.96
C ALA A 32 28.98 -12.58 -1.06
N LEU A 33 29.18 -12.73 0.26
CA LEU A 33 28.10 -13.01 1.21
C LEU A 33 27.79 -11.87 2.20
N ALA A 34 28.50 -10.75 2.13
CA ALA A 34 28.19 -9.57 2.96
C ALA A 34 27.33 -8.52 2.23
N ALA A 35 27.14 -8.65 0.92
CA ALA A 35 26.34 -7.70 0.12
C ALA A 35 24.84 -8.06 0.06
N LEU A 36 24.42 -9.22 0.59
CA LEU A 36 23.01 -9.64 0.63
C LEU A 36 22.26 -9.15 1.88
N ALA A 37 22.95 -8.56 2.86
CA ALA A 37 22.31 -8.01 4.06
C ALA A 37 21.78 -6.57 3.90
N PHE A 38 22.08 -5.91 2.77
CA PHE A 38 21.63 -4.54 2.48
C PHE A 38 20.59 -4.45 1.36
N LEU A 39 20.03 -5.59 0.91
CA LEU A 39 18.86 -5.59 0.01
C LEU A 39 17.52 -5.74 0.74
N THR A 40 17.52 -5.87 2.07
CA THR A 40 16.27 -5.87 2.85
C THR A 40 15.90 -4.43 3.21
N GLY A 41 14.97 -3.85 2.45
CA GLY A 41 14.13 -2.76 2.96
C GLY A 41 14.41 -1.36 2.43
N CYS A 42 14.51 -1.19 1.11
CA CYS A 42 14.33 0.12 0.48
C CYS A 42 12.90 0.29 -0.11
N SER A 43 11.89 -0.25 0.56
CA SER A 43 10.48 -0.03 0.20
C SER A 43 9.72 0.32 1.48
N GLY A 44 8.85 1.33 1.44
CA GLY A 44 8.01 1.71 2.57
C GLY A 44 7.36 0.48 3.19
N GLY A 45 7.74 0.17 4.43
CA GLY A 45 7.46 -1.11 5.07
C GLY A 45 5.98 -1.38 5.32
N VAL A 46 5.69 -2.53 5.95
CA VAL A 46 4.33 -2.92 6.36
C VAL A 46 3.65 -1.80 7.14
N GLY A 47 4.37 -1.11 8.03
CA GLY A 47 3.85 0.03 8.79
C GLY A 47 3.37 1.20 7.91
N ALA A 48 4.13 1.58 6.88
CA ALA A 48 3.73 2.64 5.96
C ALA A 48 2.49 2.23 5.15
N SER A 49 2.43 0.98 4.69
CA SER A 49 1.28 0.46 3.95
C SER A 49 0.02 0.39 4.82
N VAL A 50 0.17 -0.02 6.09
CA VAL A 50 -0.91 0.00 7.07
C VAL A 50 -1.37 1.45 7.35
N SER A 51 -0.43 2.39 7.54
CA SER A 51 -0.76 3.79 7.77
C SER A 51 -1.55 4.39 6.61
N THR A 52 -1.15 4.14 5.36
CA THR A 52 -1.89 4.58 4.18
C THR A 52 -3.29 3.97 4.15
N ALA A 53 -3.41 2.65 4.38
CA ALA A 53 -4.70 1.98 4.39
C ALA A 53 -5.66 2.55 5.46
N VAL A 54 -5.15 2.87 6.64
CA VAL A 54 -5.91 3.49 7.73
C VAL A 54 -6.36 4.91 7.37
N GLN A 55 -5.47 5.71 6.76
CA GLN A 55 -5.78 7.07 6.34
C GLN A 55 -6.83 7.12 5.21
N ASP A 56 -6.68 6.26 4.21
CA ASP A 56 -7.64 6.11 3.11
C ASP A 56 -9.01 5.72 3.66
N SER A 57 -9.05 4.72 4.54
CA SER A 57 -10.30 4.26 5.16
C SER A 57 -10.93 5.32 6.06
N SER A 58 -10.14 6.12 6.77
CA SER A 58 -10.65 7.22 7.60
C SER A 58 -11.32 8.29 6.75
N SER A 59 -10.75 8.59 5.59
CA SER A 59 -11.30 9.54 4.62
C SER A 59 -12.59 9.01 3.98
N ALA A 60 -12.61 7.72 3.62
CA ALA A 60 -13.79 7.04 3.08
C ALA A 60 -14.95 7.04 4.10
N VAL A 61 -14.69 6.64 5.35
CA VAL A 61 -15.69 6.65 6.44
C VAL A 61 -16.19 8.08 6.69
N ALA A 62 -15.31 9.09 6.71
CA ALA A 62 -15.73 10.48 6.87
C ALA A 62 -16.67 10.95 5.75
N THR A 63 -16.35 10.60 4.50
CA THR A 63 -17.19 10.92 3.33
C THR A 63 -18.56 10.26 3.41
N ALA A 64 -18.59 8.97 3.78
CA ALA A 64 -19.82 8.21 4.00
C ALA A 64 -20.72 8.84 5.06
N ARG A 65 -20.14 9.27 6.18
CA ARG A 65 -20.88 9.96 7.24
C ARG A 65 -21.45 11.29 6.80
N ILE A 66 -20.71 12.06 6.00
CA ILE A 66 -21.22 13.32 5.43
C ILE A 66 -22.44 13.04 4.56
N ALA A 67 -22.37 12.05 3.65
CA ALA A 67 -23.49 11.69 2.80
C ALA A 67 -24.71 11.24 3.62
N LEU A 68 -24.52 10.36 4.61
CA LEU A 68 -25.60 9.87 5.47
C LEU A 68 -26.27 11.01 6.26
N ARG A 69 -25.49 11.95 6.80
CA ARG A 69 -26.02 13.13 7.50
C ARG A 69 -26.74 14.09 6.56
N GLN A 70 -26.26 14.25 5.33
CA GLN A 70 -26.96 15.05 4.33
C GLN A 70 -28.31 14.42 3.95
N ASP A 71 -28.42 13.10 3.91
CA ASP A 71 -29.69 12.39 3.71
C ASP A 71 -30.66 12.61 4.89
N MET A 72 -30.15 12.42 6.12
CA MET A 72 -30.92 12.68 7.35
C MET A 72 -31.46 14.13 7.40
N ASP A 73 -30.70 15.09 6.88
CA ASP A 73 -31.09 16.49 6.76
C ASP A 73 -32.00 16.79 5.55
N GLY A 74 -32.31 15.80 4.70
CA GLY A 74 -33.09 15.97 3.47
C GLY A 74 -32.36 16.73 2.35
N LYS A 75 -31.02 16.83 2.42
CA LYS A 75 -30.16 17.53 1.46
C LYS A 75 -29.60 16.61 0.36
N LEU A 76 -29.65 15.30 0.58
CA LEU A 76 -29.25 14.27 -0.37
C LEU A 76 -30.43 13.31 -0.58
N THR A 77 -30.50 12.65 -1.74
CA THR A 77 -31.49 11.59 -1.95
C THR A 77 -30.94 10.27 -1.43
N GLN A 78 -31.81 9.40 -0.89
CA GLN A 78 -31.45 8.05 -0.46
C GLN A 78 -30.60 7.28 -1.48
N ALA A 79 -30.92 7.39 -2.79
CA ALA A 79 -30.15 6.74 -3.84
C ALA A 79 -28.73 7.29 -3.96
N ALA A 80 -28.54 8.61 -3.87
CA ALA A 80 -27.21 9.21 -3.88
C ALA A 80 -26.43 8.90 -2.59
N THR A 81 -27.12 8.76 -1.47
CA THR A 81 -26.54 8.28 -0.21
C THR A 81 -26.05 6.84 -0.32
N ASP A 82 -26.86 5.92 -0.85
CA ASP A 82 -26.46 4.51 -1.01
C ASP A 82 -25.25 4.38 -1.94
N THR A 83 -25.22 5.09 -3.08
CA THR A 83 -24.03 5.15 -3.95
C THR A 83 -22.78 5.63 -3.19
N SER A 84 -22.92 6.69 -2.39
CA SER A 84 -21.80 7.24 -1.61
C SER A 84 -21.31 6.24 -0.55
N LEU A 85 -22.21 5.51 0.09
CA LEU A 85 -21.85 4.44 1.03
C LEU A 85 -21.18 3.27 0.33
N GLU A 86 -21.66 2.86 -0.85
CA GLU A 86 -21.07 1.77 -1.63
C GLU A 86 -19.65 2.11 -2.10
N ASP A 87 -19.44 3.32 -2.61
CA ASP A 87 -18.14 3.74 -3.12
C ASP A 87 -17.11 3.84 -1.98
N ALA A 88 -17.50 4.42 -0.84
CA ALA A 88 -16.64 4.47 0.33
C ALA A 88 -16.37 3.06 0.94
N LEU A 89 -17.35 2.13 0.89
CA LEU A 89 -17.13 0.75 1.28
C LEU A 89 -16.11 0.05 0.37
N LYS A 90 -16.19 0.26 -0.95
CA LYS A 90 -15.20 -0.30 -1.90
C LYS A 90 -13.78 0.20 -1.60
N GLU A 91 -13.63 1.45 -1.18
CA GLU A 91 -12.33 1.99 -0.74
C GLU A 91 -11.81 1.26 0.51
N VAL A 92 -12.64 1.07 1.53
CA VAL A 92 -12.28 0.29 2.74
C VAL A 92 -11.90 -1.15 2.38
N GLU A 93 -12.65 -1.81 1.50
CA GLU A 93 -12.36 -3.17 1.03
C GLU A 93 -11.04 -3.23 0.25
N ALA A 94 -10.73 -2.20 -0.54
CA ALA A 94 -9.46 -2.07 -1.24
C ALA A 94 -8.28 -1.89 -0.27
N SER A 95 -8.43 -1.04 0.75
CA SER A 95 -7.46 -0.88 1.84
C SER A 95 -7.23 -2.20 2.57
N ARG A 96 -8.31 -2.93 2.91
CA ARG A 96 -8.25 -4.26 3.54
C ARG A 96 -7.53 -5.28 2.68
N SER A 97 -7.85 -5.34 1.38
CA SER A 97 -7.19 -6.22 0.42
C SER A 97 -5.69 -5.93 0.33
N SER A 98 -5.30 -4.66 0.39
CA SER A 98 -3.91 -4.22 0.37
C SER A 98 -3.16 -4.66 1.63
N VAL A 99 -3.75 -4.45 2.82
CA VAL A 99 -3.19 -4.89 4.10
C VAL A 99 -3.06 -6.41 4.17
N LEU A 100 -4.04 -7.16 3.67
CA LEU A 100 -4.03 -8.62 3.68
C LEU A 100 -2.89 -9.21 2.85
N LYS A 101 -2.47 -8.52 1.78
CA LYS A 101 -1.38 -8.96 0.90
C LYS A 101 0.02 -8.66 1.45
N LEU A 102 0.10 -7.92 2.56
CA LEU A 102 1.40 -7.63 3.20
C LEU A 102 2.03 -8.92 3.72
N SER A 103 3.36 -8.98 3.60
CA SER A 103 4.19 -10.09 4.07
C SER A 103 5.05 -9.63 5.24
N PRO A 104 4.52 -9.64 6.47
CA PRO A 104 5.25 -9.16 7.65
C PRO A 104 6.43 -10.07 8.01
N ALA A 105 7.60 -9.47 8.17
CA ALA A 105 8.83 -10.15 8.57
C ALA A 105 8.94 -10.27 10.10
N THR A 106 8.44 -9.28 10.85
CA THR A 106 8.57 -9.25 12.32
C THR A 106 7.26 -9.56 13.04
N GLN A 107 7.35 -9.81 14.35
CA GLN A 107 6.16 -9.99 15.19
C GLN A 107 5.36 -8.69 15.33
N GLU A 108 6.05 -7.56 15.41
CA GLU A 108 5.44 -6.22 15.49
C GLU A 108 4.63 -5.93 14.21
N GLU A 109 5.19 -6.22 13.03
CA GLU A 109 4.50 -6.07 11.76
C GLU A 109 3.27 -6.98 11.64
N ARG A 110 3.35 -8.23 12.14
CA ARG A 110 2.19 -9.13 12.20
C ARG A 110 1.09 -8.60 13.10
N VAL A 111 1.44 -8.01 14.23
CA VAL A 111 0.47 -7.38 15.15
C VAL A 111 -0.18 -6.18 14.48
N ALA A 112 0.60 -5.29 13.86
CA ALA A 112 0.08 -4.12 13.15
C ALA A 112 -0.85 -4.52 12.00
N GLN A 113 -0.45 -5.50 11.18
CA GLN A 113 -1.30 -6.03 10.10
C GLN A 113 -2.62 -6.57 10.65
N LYS A 114 -2.57 -7.37 11.72
CA LYS A 114 -3.77 -7.93 12.34
C LYS A 114 -4.71 -6.84 12.86
N GLN A 115 -4.18 -5.89 13.63
CA GLN A 115 -4.97 -4.79 14.18
C GLN A 115 -5.62 -3.94 13.08
N ALA A 116 -4.88 -3.69 11.99
CA ALA A 116 -5.44 -3.01 10.83
C ALA A 116 -6.59 -3.78 10.18
N LEU A 117 -6.44 -5.09 9.97
CA LEU A 117 -7.52 -5.93 9.44
C LEU A 117 -8.75 -5.93 10.37
N ASP A 118 -8.55 -6.06 11.68
CA ASP A 118 -9.63 -6.05 12.67
C ASP A 118 -10.42 -4.72 12.66
N VAL A 119 -9.74 -3.58 12.48
CA VAL A 119 -10.39 -2.26 12.36
C VAL A 119 -11.07 -2.07 11.01
N LEU A 120 -10.46 -2.54 9.92
CA LEU A 120 -11.08 -2.46 8.58
C LEU A 120 -12.34 -3.34 8.49
N ASP A 121 -12.36 -4.48 9.19
CA ASP A 121 -13.56 -5.32 9.33
C ASP A 121 -14.67 -4.59 10.14
N GLN A 122 -14.31 -3.80 11.16
CA GLN A 122 -15.27 -2.95 11.88
C GLN A 122 -15.84 -1.84 10.99
N CYS A 123 -15.01 -1.23 10.13
CA CYS A 123 -15.49 -0.27 9.14
C CYS A 123 -16.54 -0.92 8.21
N ALA A 124 -16.25 -2.09 7.65
CA ALA A 124 -17.19 -2.82 6.78
C ALA A 124 -18.50 -3.14 7.51
N ALA A 125 -18.45 -3.54 8.78
CA ALA A 125 -19.65 -3.75 9.61
C ALA A 125 -20.45 -2.45 9.85
N GLY A 126 -19.76 -1.32 10.05
CA GLY A 126 -20.39 0.00 10.16
C GLY A 126 -21.11 0.41 8.87
N PHE A 127 -20.48 0.21 7.72
CA PHE A 127 -21.10 0.41 6.41
C PHE A 127 -22.33 -0.49 6.21
N ALA A 128 -22.23 -1.78 6.58
CA ALA A 128 -23.38 -2.70 6.50
C ALA A 128 -24.55 -2.21 7.36
N THR A 129 -24.28 -1.69 8.56
CA THR A 129 -25.29 -1.10 9.45
C THR A 129 -25.94 0.15 8.82
N ALA A 130 -25.13 1.06 8.27
CA ALA A 130 -25.63 2.27 7.61
C ALA A 130 -26.47 1.96 6.37
N ARG A 131 -26.08 0.97 5.56
CA ARG A 131 -26.85 0.53 4.40
C ARG A 131 -28.15 -0.18 4.79
N ALA A 132 -28.12 -1.02 5.82
CA ALA A 132 -29.33 -1.64 6.37
C ALA A 132 -30.32 -0.57 6.87
N ALA A 133 -29.80 0.49 7.49
CA ALA A 133 -30.62 1.63 7.93
C ALA A 133 -31.27 2.38 6.77
N LEU A 134 -30.53 2.60 5.67
CA LEU A 134 -31.08 3.21 4.46
C LEU A 134 -32.13 2.33 3.79
N ALA A 135 -31.96 1.01 3.79
CA ALA A 135 -32.90 0.10 3.14
C ALA A 135 -34.27 0.09 3.83
N GLY A 136 -34.35 0.50 5.10
CA GLY A 136 -35.60 0.87 5.75
C GLY A 136 -36.69 -0.21 5.70
N ASN A 137 -36.37 -1.47 6.00
CA ASN A 137 -37.39 -2.52 6.06
C ASN A 137 -37.83 -2.84 7.51
N ASP A 138 -39.10 -2.54 7.76
CA ASP A 138 -40.02 -3.32 8.60
C ASP A 138 -39.55 -3.61 10.04
N GLY A 139 -39.49 -2.57 10.88
CA GLY A 139 -39.64 -2.68 12.33
C GLY A 139 -38.50 -3.34 13.13
N GLY A 140 -37.47 -3.86 12.46
CA GLY A 140 -36.26 -4.43 13.08
C GLY A 140 -34.94 -3.96 12.47
N SER A 141 -34.98 -3.08 11.46
CA SER A 141 -33.79 -2.49 10.85
C SER A 141 -33.19 -1.37 11.72
N PRO A 142 -31.85 -1.19 11.71
CA PRO A 142 -31.23 -0.06 12.37
C PRO A 142 -31.80 1.28 11.86
N SER A 143 -31.82 2.30 12.71
CA SER A 143 -32.15 3.66 12.28
C SER A 143 -30.97 4.31 11.56
N LEU A 144 -31.21 5.39 10.80
CA LEU A 144 -30.12 6.17 10.19
C LEU A 144 -29.13 6.71 11.24
N SER A 145 -29.63 7.02 12.44
CA SER A 145 -28.79 7.40 13.59
C SER A 145 -27.90 6.26 14.07
N ASP A 146 -28.40 5.01 14.06
CA ASP A 146 -27.58 3.84 14.37
C ASP A 146 -26.50 3.62 13.30
N GLY A 147 -26.84 3.88 12.03
CA GLY A 147 -25.88 3.90 10.91
C GLY A 147 -24.76 4.94 11.09
N ASP A 148 -25.11 6.21 11.37
CA ASP A 148 -24.10 7.27 11.61
C ASP A 148 -23.25 6.94 12.83
N LYS A 149 -23.86 6.39 13.89
CA LYS A 149 -23.14 5.96 15.08
C LYS A 149 -22.15 4.83 14.77
N ALA A 150 -22.55 3.81 14.02
CA ALA A 150 -21.67 2.70 13.68
C ALA A 150 -20.48 3.17 12.82
N LEU A 151 -20.71 4.09 11.88
CA LEU A 151 -19.62 4.73 11.11
C LEU A 151 -18.75 5.64 11.99
N ALA A 152 -19.33 6.32 12.98
CA ALA A 152 -18.56 7.12 13.95
C ALA A 152 -17.62 6.25 14.79
N ASP A 153 -18.15 5.15 15.33
CA ASP A 153 -17.39 4.20 16.15
C ASP A 153 -16.24 3.58 15.32
N ALA A 154 -16.48 3.25 14.04
CA ALA A 154 -15.44 2.82 13.11
C ALA A 154 -14.37 3.90 12.84
N GLN A 155 -14.78 5.15 12.68
CA GLN A 155 -13.85 6.27 12.52
C GLN A 155 -12.96 6.45 13.76
N ASP A 156 -13.52 6.27 14.95
CA ASP A 156 -12.76 6.38 16.18
C ASP A 156 -11.79 5.20 16.37
N ALA A 157 -12.16 3.99 15.94
CA ALA A 157 -11.24 2.85 15.89
C ALA A 157 -10.06 3.10 14.93
N LEU A 158 -10.31 3.70 13.76
CA LEU A 158 -9.26 4.10 12.82
C LEU A 158 -8.30 5.14 13.43
N LYS A 159 -8.82 6.16 14.12
CA LYS A 159 -7.98 7.16 14.80
C LYS A 159 -7.13 6.56 15.92
N GLN A 160 -7.69 5.62 16.69
CA GLN A 160 -6.95 4.91 17.74
C GLN A 160 -5.81 4.08 17.14
N LEU A 161 -6.07 3.41 16.03
CA LEU A 161 -5.06 2.65 15.31
C LEU A 161 -3.98 3.58 14.73
N GLU A 162 -4.35 4.70 14.10
CA GLU A 162 -3.43 5.72 13.58
C GLU A 162 -2.45 6.21 14.66
N GLY A 163 -2.94 6.49 15.88
CA GLY A 163 -2.09 6.85 17.02
C GLY A 163 -1.12 5.75 17.47
N THR A 164 -1.35 4.50 17.06
CA THR A 164 -0.53 3.33 17.40
C THR A 164 0.46 2.96 16.28
N VAL A 165 0.10 3.21 15.02
CA VAL A 165 0.88 2.83 13.82
C VAL A 165 1.57 4.00 13.10
N GLY A 166 1.27 5.25 13.50
CA GLY A 166 1.84 6.46 12.92
C GLY A 166 3.36 6.60 13.14
N PRO A 167 4.04 7.47 12.36
CA PRO A 167 5.49 7.57 12.38
C PRO A 167 5.99 8.02 13.77
N GLN A 168 6.89 7.23 14.34
CA GLN A 168 7.76 7.65 15.45
C GLN A 168 9.01 8.33 14.90
#